data_AF-A0A1A8PH47-F1
#
_entry.id   AF-A0A1A8PH47-F1
#
_cell.length_a   1.000
_cell.length_b   1.000
_cell.length_c   1.000
_cell.angle_alpha   90.00
_cell.angle_beta   90.00
_cell.angle_gamma   90.00
#
_symmetry.space_group_name_H-M   'P 1'
#
loop_
_entity.id
_entity.type
_entity.pdbx_description
1 polymer ?
#
loop_
_entity_poly.entity_id
_entity_poly.type
_entity_poly.pdbx_seq_one_letter_code
_entity_poly.pdbx_strand_id
1 'polypeptide(L)'
;SALTALHLMISALDEMTEDHLAALRKCSIPMALRTLERLVQCVSGGREMTLSSSDLTDLYETIEHLFASFHVSLKRESNVVRAEIHQQSNLPLVLCITI
;
A
#
# COMPACT_ATOMS: atom_id res chain seq x y z
N SER A 1 21.04 -2.21 -8.91
CA SER A 1 21.45 -3.63 -8.88
C SER A 1 20.40 -4.42 -8.12
N ALA A 2 20.15 -5.69 -8.46
CA ALA A 2 19.22 -6.55 -7.73
C ALA A 2 19.59 -6.67 -6.24
N LEU A 3 20.89 -6.68 -5.92
CA LEU A 3 21.39 -6.70 -4.55
C LEU A 3 20.96 -5.46 -3.75
N THR A 4 21.02 -4.28 -4.36
CA THR A 4 20.58 -3.03 -3.74
C THR A 4 19.08 -3.03 -3.49
N ALA A 5 18.28 -3.49 -4.46
CA ALA A 5 16.83 -3.59 -4.31
C ALA A 5 16.46 -4.56 -3.18
N LEU A 6 17.10 -5.73 -3.14
CA LEU A 6 16.91 -6.70 -2.06
C LEU A 6 17.28 -6.12 -0.69
N HIS A 7 18.41 -5.42 -0.60
CA HIS A 7 18.81 -4.78 0.65
C HIS A 7 17.79 -3.74 1.12
N LEU A 8 17.28 -2.91 0.21
CA LEU A 8 16.22 -1.92 0.52
C LEU A 8 14.93 -2.59 0.98
N MET A 9 14.51 -3.68 0.33
CA MET A 9 13.34 -4.44 0.74
C MET A 9 13.51 -5.04 2.14
N ILE A 10 14.67 -5.64 2.44
CA ILE A 10 14.96 -6.19 3.77
C ILE A 10 14.93 -5.07 4.82
N SER A 11 15.58 -3.93 4.56
CA SER A 11 15.53 -2.80 5.48
C SER A 11 14.12 -2.26 5.68
N ALA A 12 13.29 -2.21 4.64
CA ALA A 12 11.89 -1.80 4.76
C ALA A 12 11.07 -2.79 5.60
N LEU A 13 11.31 -4.10 5.42
CA LEU A 13 10.66 -5.14 6.23
C LEU A 13 11.11 -5.10 7.69
N ASP A 14 12.38 -4.80 7.98
CA ASP A 14 12.90 -4.67 9.35
C ASP A 14 12.32 -3.43 10.08
N GLU A 15 11.92 -2.39 9.34
CA GLU A 15 11.26 -1.20 9.89
C GLU A 15 9.77 -1.45 10.22
N MET A 16 9.18 -2.55 9.73
CA MET A 16 7.77 -2.89 9.94
C MET A 16 7.55 -3.58 11.30
N THR A 17 6.44 -3.25 11.96
CA THR A 17 6.00 -3.97 13.17
C THR A 17 5.36 -5.31 12.80
N GLU A 18 5.22 -6.21 13.77
CA GLU A 18 4.49 -7.48 13.57
C GLU A 18 3.05 -7.27 13.07
N ASP A 19 2.39 -6.19 13.51
CA ASP A 19 1.05 -5.83 13.03
C ASP A 19 1.07 -5.42 11.55
N HIS A 20 2.08 -4.66 11.12
CA HIS A 20 2.27 -4.29 9.71
C HIS A 20 2.54 -5.53 8.84
N LEU A 21 3.40 -6.45 9.31
CA LEU A 21 3.71 -7.70 8.62
C LEU A 21 2.49 -8.62 8.53
N ALA A 22 1.70 -8.73 9.59
CA ALA A 22 0.46 -9.51 9.61
C ALA A 22 -0.58 -8.96 8.61
N ALA A 23 -0.71 -7.63 8.52
CA ALA A 23 -1.59 -6.99 7.54
C ALA A 23 -1.09 -7.22 6.10
N LEU A 24 0.20 -7.06 5.84
CA LEU A 24 0.81 -7.32 4.53
C LEU A 24 0.61 -8.77 4.09
N ARG A 25 0.76 -9.73 5.01
CA ARG A 25 0.56 -11.16 4.74
C ARG A 25 -0.87 -11.47 4.28
N LYS A 26 -1.88 -10.81 4.86
CA LYS A 26 -3.29 -10.93 4.43
C LYS A 26 -3.50 -10.40 3.01
N CYS A 27 -2.73 -9.40 2.61
CA CYS A 27 -2.76 -8.83 1.27
C CYS A 27 -1.78 -9.49 0.28
N SER A 28 -1.14 -10.60 0.63
CA SER A 28 -0.18 -11.30 -0.25
C SER A 28 -0.85 -12.26 -1.26
N ILE A 29 -2.14 -12.08 -1.53
CA ILE A 29 -2.86 -12.83 -2.56
C ILE A 29 -2.74 -12.11 -3.93
N PRO A 30 -2.75 -12.82 -5.07
CA PRO A 30 -2.47 -12.20 -6.37
C PRO A 30 -3.37 -11.01 -6.73
N MET A 31 -4.65 -11.06 -6.36
CA MET A 31 -5.61 -9.98 -6.60
C MET A 31 -5.32 -8.75 -5.74
N ALA A 32 -4.90 -8.97 -4.49
CA ALA A 32 -4.52 -7.92 -3.56
C ALA A 32 -3.25 -7.22 -4.03
N LEU A 33 -2.21 -7.97 -4.38
CA LEU A 33 -0.92 -7.43 -4.81
C LEU A 33 -1.08 -6.51 -6.02
N ARG A 34 -1.86 -6.90 -7.04
CA ARG A 34 -2.16 -6.03 -8.19
C ARG A 34 -2.85 -4.72 -7.83
N THR A 35 -3.64 -4.72 -6.77
CA THR A 35 -4.32 -3.52 -6.29
C THR A 35 -3.38 -2.67 -5.43
N LEU A 36 -2.55 -3.30 -4.61
CA LEU A 36 -1.50 -2.63 -3.84
C LEU A 36 -0.49 -1.91 -4.75
N GLU A 37 0.00 -2.58 -5.80
CA GLU A 37 0.90 -1.98 -6.80
C GLU A 37 0.30 -0.71 -7.42
N ARG A 38 -0.98 -0.77 -7.81
CA ARG A 38 -1.69 0.39 -8.39
C ARG A 38 -1.85 1.53 -7.37
N LEU A 39 -2.17 1.21 -6.12
CA LEU A 39 -2.32 2.21 -5.05
C LEU A 39 -0.99 2.83 -4.64
N VAL A 40 0.11 2.08 -4.62
CA VAL A 40 1.46 2.61 -4.37
C VAL A 40 1.89 3.58 -5.48
N GLN A 41 1.50 3.32 -6.72
CA GLN A 41 1.71 4.26 -7.83
C GLN A 41 0.91 5.57 -7.63
N CYS A 42 -0.29 5.51 -7.04
CA CYS A 42 -1.05 6.70 -6.65
C CYS A 42 -0.31 7.52 -5.59
N VAL A 43 0.20 6.86 -4.55
CA VAL A 43 0.97 7.49 -3.47
C VAL A 43 2.23 8.17 -4.01
N SER A 44 2.94 7.50 -4.93
CA SER A 44 4.24 7.96 -5.45
C SER A 44 4.14 9.06 -6.52
N GLY A 45 2.96 9.30 -7.10
CA GLY A 45 2.82 10.16 -8.27
C GLY A 45 1.58 11.06 -8.32
N GLY A 46 0.79 11.13 -7.25
CA GLY A 46 -0.44 11.95 -7.20
C GLY A 46 -1.49 11.55 -8.23
N ARG A 47 -1.39 10.36 -8.83
CA ARG A 47 -2.34 9.88 -9.83
C ARG A 47 -3.57 9.32 -9.13
N GLU A 48 -4.73 9.69 -9.64
CA GLU A 48 -6.00 9.10 -9.24
C GLU A 48 -6.13 7.70 -9.84
N MET A 49 -6.60 6.72 -9.05
CA MET A 49 -6.90 5.38 -9.56
C MET A 49 -8.40 5.24 -9.75
N THR A 50 -8.83 5.03 -10.99
CA THR A 50 -10.19 4.55 -11.29
C THR A 50 -10.30 3.07 -10.94
N LEU A 51 -11.25 2.76 -10.06
CA LEU A 51 -11.56 1.41 -9.63
C LEU A 51 -12.76 0.88 -10.40
N SER A 52 -12.60 -0.31 -10.99
CA SER A 52 -13.74 -1.16 -11.31
C SER A 52 -14.35 -1.68 -10.02
N SER A 53 -15.68 -1.62 -9.89
CA SER A 53 -16.41 -2.03 -8.69
C SER A 53 -16.19 -3.49 -8.27
N SER A 54 -15.69 -4.34 -9.19
CA SER A 54 -15.35 -5.74 -8.92
C SER A 54 -14.03 -5.96 -8.20
N ASP A 55 -13.10 -5.02 -8.26
CA ASP A 55 -11.69 -5.27 -7.87
C ASP A 55 -11.45 -5.19 -6.36
N LEU A 56 -12.44 -4.74 -5.57
CA LEU A 56 -12.16 -4.19 -4.25
C LEU A 56 -13.17 -4.47 -3.15
N THR A 57 -14.38 -4.98 -3.40
CA THR A 57 -15.42 -4.98 -2.36
C THR A 57 -15.03 -5.77 -1.11
N ASP A 58 -14.43 -6.96 -1.28
CA ASP A 58 -14.11 -7.84 -0.15
C ASP A 58 -12.74 -7.56 0.49
N LEU A 59 -11.87 -6.83 -0.21
CA LEU A 59 -10.47 -6.64 0.19
C LEU A 59 -10.15 -5.17 0.52
N TYR A 60 -11.01 -4.24 0.12
CA TYR A 60 -10.79 -2.80 0.33
C TYR A 60 -10.60 -2.48 1.80
N GLU A 61 -11.41 -3.04 2.70
CA GLU A 61 -11.28 -2.78 4.14
C GLU A 61 -9.91 -3.24 4.67
N THR A 62 -9.39 -4.36 4.18
CA THR A 62 -8.07 -4.88 4.56
C THR A 62 -6.95 -4.00 3.99
N ILE A 63 -7.08 -3.57 2.74
CA ILE A 63 -6.11 -2.67 2.09
C ILE A 63 -6.14 -1.28 2.73
N GLU A 64 -7.31 -0.76 3.07
CA GLU A 64 -7.48 0.51 3.77
C GLU A 64 -6.85 0.45 5.16
N HIS A 65 -7.06 -0.62 5.91
CA HIS A 65 -6.36 -0.86 7.17
C HIS A 65 -4.85 -0.93 7.02
N LEU A 66 -4.35 -1.60 5.97
CA LEU A 66 -2.92 -1.64 5.68
C LEU A 66 -2.40 -0.23 5.40
N PHE A 67 -3.01 0.54 4.51
CA PHE A 67 -2.55 1.89 4.19
C PHE A 67 -2.60 2.81 5.42
N ALA A 68 -3.66 2.71 6.22
CA ALA A 68 -3.82 3.49 7.44
C ALA A 68 -2.71 3.22 8.47
N SER A 69 -2.24 1.97 8.59
CA SER A 69 -1.11 1.64 9.48
C SER A 69 0.22 2.26 9.02
N PHE A 70 0.35 2.56 7.73
CA PHE A 70 1.47 3.33 7.16
C PHE A 70 1.21 4.84 7.06
N HIS A 71 0.22 5.38 7.79
CA HIS A 71 -0.15 6.80 7.80
C HIS A 71 -0.61 7.34 6.43
N VAL A 72 -1.15 6.45 5.59
CA VAL A 72 -1.76 6.80 4.31
C VAL A 72 -3.27 6.55 4.41
N SER A 73 -4.09 7.56 4.17
CA SER A 73 -5.54 7.38 4.10
C SER A 73 -5.97 7.16 2.66
N LEU A 74 -6.82 6.16 2.44
CA LEU A 74 -7.47 5.94 1.16
C LEU A 74 -8.85 6.61 1.19
N LYS A 75 -9.08 7.57 0.30
CA LYS A 75 -10.38 8.18 0.09
C LYS A 75 -11.01 7.63 -1.18
N ARG A 76 -12.18 7.03 -1.03
CA ARG A 76 -13.02 6.60 -2.15
C ARG A 76 -14.01 7.70 -2.50
N GLU A 77 -13.84 8.31 -3.66
CA GLU A 77 -14.78 9.28 -4.24
C GLU A 77 -15.45 8.64 -5.45
N SER A 78 -16.70 8.18 -5.28
CA SER A 78 -17.47 7.47 -6.31
C SER A 78 -16.75 6.21 -6.84
N ASN A 79 -16.04 6.33 -7.96
CA ASN A 79 -15.27 5.27 -8.62
C ASN A 79 -13.75 5.54 -8.62
N VAL A 80 -13.30 6.58 -7.95
CA VAL A 80 -11.89 6.95 -7.83
C VAL A 80 -11.43 6.67 -6.41
N VAL A 81 -10.22 6.13 -6.27
CA VAL A 81 -9.51 6.12 -4.99
C VAL A 81 -8.28 7.02 -5.07
N ARG A 82 -8.18 7.88 -4.06
CA ARG A 82 -7.05 8.78 -3.82
C ARG A 82 -6.36 8.37 -2.53
N ALA A 83 -5.03 8.38 -2.54
CA ALA A 83 -4.23 8.19 -1.35
C ALA A 83 -3.74 9.55 -0.83
N GLU A 84 -3.88 9.79 0.47
CA GLU A 84 -3.43 11.00 1.14
C GLU A 84 -2.45 10.65 2.25
N ILE A 85 -1.27 11.27 2.25
CA ILE A 85 -0.26 11.10 3.29
C ILE A 85 -0.51 12.14 4.37
N HIS A 86 -0.85 11.71 5.58
CA HIS A 86 -1.28 12.62 6.64
C HIS A 86 -0.13 13.19 7.47
N GLN A 87 1.09 12.61 7.39
CA GLN A 87 2.18 12.94 8.29
C GLN A 87 3.55 12.84 7.62
N GLN A 88 4.53 13.65 8.07
CA GLN A 88 5.94 13.48 7.72
C GLN A 88 6.50 12.24 8.44
N SER A 89 6.15 11.08 7.93
CA SER A 89 6.68 9.78 8.35
C SER A 89 7.38 9.13 7.17
N ASN A 90 8.37 8.27 7.43
CA ASN A 90 8.99 7.43 6.41
C ASN A 90 8.15 6.18 6.11
N LEU A 91 7.09 5.92 6.88
CA LEU A 91 6.24 4.75 6.72
C LEU A 91 5.60 4.61 5.31
N PRO A 92 5.09 5.69 4.66
CA PRO A 92 4.62 5.59 3.29
C PRO A 92 5.71 5.13 2.31
N LEU A 93 6.97 5.55 2.53
CA LEU A 93 8.10 5.11 1.70
C LEU A 93 8.44 3.64 1.95
N VAL A 94 8.42 3.20 3.22
CA VAL A 94 8.58 1.79 3.60
C VAL A 94 7.53 0.92 2.90
N LEU A 95 6.26 1.34 2.91
CA LEU A 95 5.19 0.66 2.18
C LEU A 95 5.48 0.58 0.67
N CYS A 96 5.93 1.68 0.06
CA CYS A 96 6.23 1.72 -1.38
C CYS A 96 7.43 0.84 -1.78
N ILE A 97 8.39 0.59 -0.88
CA ILE A 97 9.55 -0.27 -1.15
C ILE A 97 9.18 -1.75 -1.00
N THR A 98 8.26 -2.07 -0.08
CA THR A 98 7.85 -3.44 0.23
C THR A 98 6.91 -4.05 -0.81
N ILE A 99 6.13 -3.21 -1.51
CA ILE A 99 5.20 -3.60 -2.58
C ILE A 99 5.89 -3.57 -3.94
#